data_AF-A0A1B6JWF6-F1
#
_entry.id   AF-A0A1B6JWF6-F1
#
_cell.length_a   1.000
_cell.length_b   1.000
_cell.length_c   1.000
_cell.angle_alpha   90.00
_cell.angle_beta   90.00
_cell.angle_gamma   90.00
#
_symmetry.space_group_name_H-M   'P 1'
#
loop_
_entity.id
_entity.type
_entity.pdbx_description
1 polymer ?
#
loop_
_entity_poly.entity_id
_entity_poly.type
_entity_poly.pdbx_seq_one_letter_code
_entity_poly.pdbx_strand_id
1 'polypeptide(L)'
;MAFKRDKKEEEDGGGNPFQNLDKTSVLQEARTFNDTPVNPRKCTHILTKILYLLNQGEQLGSTEATEVFFAMTKLFQSRDVVLRRMVYLGIKELSSLAEDVIIVTSS
;
A
#
# COMPACT_ATOMS: atom_id res chain seq x y z
N MET A 1 -43.62 13.57 -27.65
CA MET A 1 -42.23 14.02 -27.51
C MET A 1 -41.48 12.98 -26.69
N ALA A 2 -40.52 12.31 -27.32
CA ALA A 2 -39.63 11.36 -26.67
C ALA A 2 -38.39 12.12 -26.18
N PHE A 3 -38.05 11.97 -24.90
CA PHE A 3 -36.69 12.20 -24.42
C PHE A 3 -36.11 10.87 -23.96
N LYS A 4 -35.10 10.47 -24.73
CA LYS A 4 -34.33 9.23 -24.71
C LYS A 4 -33.69 9.05 -23.33
N ARG A 5 -33.95 7.89 -22.71
CA ARG A 5 -33.05 7.33 -21.69
C ARG A 5 -31.76 6.97 -22.40
N ASP A 6 -30.68 7.66 -22.07
CA ASP A 6 -29.35 7.28 -22.53
C ASP A 6 -28.96 5.98 -21.82
N LYS A 7 -29.08 4.88 -22.57
CA LYS A 7 -28.59 3.55 -22.23
C LYS A 7 -27.27 3.39 -22.97
N LYS A 8 -26.15 3.55 -22.25
CA LYS A 8 -24.78 3.16 -22.60
C LYS A 8 -24.00 3.12 -21.26
N GLU A 9 -23.29 2.08 -20.85
CA GLU A 9 -22.84 0.84 -21.46
C GLU A 9 -22.79 -0.22 -20.34
N GLU A 10 -23.23 -1.42 -20.66
CA GLU A 10 -22.85 -2.63 -19.92
C GLU A 10 -21.39 -2.91 -20.26
N GLU A 11 -20.47 -2.86 -19.29
CA GLU A 11 -19.28 -3.71 -19.28
C GLU A 11 -18.96 -4.08 -17.82
N ASP A 12 -19.36 -5.29 -17.46
CA ASP A 12 -18.53 -6.28 -16.76
C ASP A 12 -17.32 -5.72 -15.99
N GLY A 13 -17.46 -5.44 -14.69
CA GLY A 13 -16.35 -4.86 -13.92
C GLY A 13 -16.49 -4.86 -12.41
N GLY A 14 -17.42 -5.64 -11.84
CA GLY A 14 -17.57 -5.81 -10.38
C GLY A 14 -16.43 -6.59 -9.72
N GLY A 15 -15.25 -6.64 -10.36
CA GLY A 15 -14.05 -7.25 -9.81
C GLY A 15 -13.42 -6.36 -8.74
N ASN A 16 -12.82 -6.98 -7.73
CA ASN A 16 -12.04 -6.24 -6.76
C ASN A 16 -10.90 -5.50 -7.49
N PRO A 17 -10.68 -4.19 -7.31
CA PRO A 17 -9.60 -3.45 -7.96
C PRO A 17 -8.20 -4.04 -7.72
N PHE A 18 -8.07 -4.93 -6.73
CA PHE A 18 -6.85 -5.62 -6.35
C PHE A 18 -6.86 -7.12 -6.67
N GLN A 19 -7.82 -7.61 -7.46
CA GLN A 19 -8.04 -9.05 -7.70
C GLN A 19 -6.89 -9.74 -8.45
N ASN A 20 -6.00 -8.98 -9.11
CA ASN A 20 -4.85 -9.49 -9.85
C ASN A 20 -3.57 -8.69 -9.53
N LEU A 21 -3.33 -8.39 -8.25
CA LEU A 21 -2.07 -7.76 -7.86
C LEU A 21 -0.92 -8.77 -7.96
N ASP A 22 0.12 -8.38 -8.70
CA ASP A 22 1.39 -9.10 -8.71
C ASP A 22 2.29 -8.60 -7.56
N LYS A 23 2.72 -9.51 -6.69
CA LYS A 23 3.59 -9.21 -5.54
C LYS A 23 4.83 -8.42 -5.95
N THR A 24 5.52 -8.86 -7.00
CA THR A 24 6.77 -8.22 -7.46
C THR A 24 6.52 -6.78 -7.92
N SER A 25 5.44 -6.55 -8.64
CA SER A 25 5.02 -5.22 -9.08
C SER A 25 4.73 -4.30 -7.89
N VAL A 26 3.99 -4.78 -6.89
CA VAL A 26 3.68 -3.99 -5.68
C VAL A 26 4.94 -3.66 -4.88
N LEU A 27 5.87 -4.61 -4.74
CA LEU A 27 7.16 -4.39 -4.07
C LEU A 27 8.04 -3.38 -4.83
N GLN A 28 8.01 -3.40 -6.16
CA GLN A 28 8.68 -2.37 -6.96
C GLN A 28 8.05 -0.99 -6.77
N GLU A 29 6.72 -0.91 -6.74
CA GLU A 29 6.02 0.35 -6.46
C GLU A 29 6.38 0.92 -5.08
N ALA A 30 6.58 0.07 -4.07
CA ALA A 30 6.96 0.46 -2.70
C ALA A 30 8.25 1.29 -2.63
N ARG A 31 9.11 1.22 -3.65
CA ARG A 31 10.31 2.09 -3.76
C ARG A 31 9.95 3.58 -3.76
N THR A 32 8.74 3.94 -4.22
CA THR A 32 8.16 5.29 -4.17
C THR A 32 8.16 5.88 -2.76
N PHE A 33 8.15 5.05 -1.70
CA PHE A 33 8.19 5.56 -0.32
C PHE A 33 9.49 6.31 0.02
N ASN A 34 10.55 6.09 -0.76
CA ASN A 34 11.82 6.78 -0.63
C ASN A 34 11.86 8.15 -1.34
N ASP A 35 10.82 8.49 -2.11
CA ASP A 35 10.76 9.75 -2.85
C ASP A 35 10.69 10.94 -1.87
N THR A 36 11.42 12.01 -2.20
CA THR A 36 11.38 13.28 -1.45
C THR A 36 11.03 14.40 -2.42
N PRO A 37 9.89 15.10 -2.27
CA PRO A 37 8.90 14.96 -1.19
C PRO A 37 7.99 13.72 -1.34
N VAL A 38 7.57 13.15 -0.20
CA VAL A 38 6.61 12.02 -0.19
C VAL A 38 5.27 12.46 -0.77
N ASN A 39 4.72 11.66 -1.68
CA ASN A 39 3.38 11.85 -2.24
C ASN A 39 2.34 11.03 -1.43
N PRO A 40 1.49 11.67 -0.59
CA PRO A 40 0.63 10.94 0.31
C PRO A 40 -0.43 10.06 -0.38
N ARG A 41 -1.00 10.55 -1.49
CA ARG A 41 -2.03 9.81 -2.23
C ARG A 41 -1.46 8.55 -2.87
N LYS A 42 -0.32 8.69 -3.55
CA LYS A 42 0.36 7.56 -4.20
C LYS A 42 0.84 6.54 -3.17
N CYS A 43 1.48 7.01 -2.08
CA CYS A 43 1.97 6.13 -1.02
C CYS A 43 0.83 5.39 -0.33
N THR A 44 -0.29 6.07 -0.06
CA THR A 44 -1.49 5.44 0.52
C THR A 44 -1.99 4.29 -0.37
N HIS A 45 -2.09 4.52 -1.68
CA HIS A 45 -2.58 3.51 -2.62
C HIS A 45 -1.66 2.28 -2.65
N ILE A 46 -0.35 2.49 -2.68
CA ILE A 46 0.65 1.40 -2.66
C ILE A 46 0.59 0.65 -1.33
N LEU A 47 0.46 1.36 -0.20
CA LEU A 47 0.36 0.71 1.11
C LEU A 47 -0.91 -0.16 1.22
N THR A 48 -2.03 0.29 0.64
CA THR A 48 -3.26 -0.51 0.55
C THR A 48 -3.03 -1.79 -0.24
N LYS A 49 -2.30 -1.73 -1.37
CA LYS A 49 -1.95 -2.92 -2.17
C LYS A 49 -1.14 -3.92 -1.34
N ILE A 50 -0.12 -3.45 -0.60
CA ILE A 50 0.71 -4.30 0.28
C ILE A 50 -0.14 -4.95 1.36
N LEU A 51 -0.95 -4.17 2.07
CA LEU A 51 -1.84 -4.68 3.11
C LEU A 51 -2.85 -5.69 2.56
N TYR A 52 -3.36 -5.47 1.34
CA TYR A 52 -4.27 -6.39 0.69
C TYR A 52 -3.59 -7.74 0.36
N LEU A 53 -2.36 -7.72 -0.16
CA LEU A 53 -1.57 -8.95 -0.40
C LEU A 53 -1.34 -9.71 0.90
N LEU A 54 -0.92 -9.02 1.97
CA LEU A 54 -0.73 -9.62 3.29
C LEU A 54 -2.01 -10.26 3.83
N ASN A 55 -3.16 -9.59 3.67
CA ASN A 55 -4.46 -10.09 4.11
C ASN A 55 -4.95 -11.29 3.28
N GLN A 56 -4.49 -11.46 2.03
CA GLN A 56 -4.74 -12.70 1.27
C GLN A 56 -3.88 -13.88 1.74
N GLY A 57 -2.93 -13.65 2.64
CA GLY A 57 -1.98 -14.67 3.09
C GLY A 57 -0.71 -14.77 2.23
N GLU A 58 -0.49 -13.81 1.32
CA GLU A 58 0.73 -13.74 0.52
C GLU A 58 1.96 -13.61 1.44
N GLN A 59 2.92 -14.49 1.27
CA GLN A 59 4.13 -14.50 2.09
C GLN A 59 5.19 -13.59 1.47
N LEU A 60 5.52 -12.51 2.18
CA LEU A 60 6.72 -11.73 1.89
C LEU A 60 7.93 -12.47 2.46
N GLY A 61 9.00 -12.61 1.67
CA GLY A 61 10.27 -13.11 2.20
C GLY A 61 10.85 -12.11 3.20
N SER A 62 11.65 -12.58 4.16
CA SER A 62 12.19 -11.72 5.23
C SER A 62 12.89 -10.47 4.68
N THR A 63 13.73 -10.60 3.64
CA THR A 63 14.39 -9.46 2.99
C THR A 63 13.41 -8.46 2.40
N GLU A 64 12.38 -8.93 1.70
CA GLU A 64 11.37 -8.07 1.08
C GLU A 64 10.55 -7.32 2.14
N ALA A 65 10.15 -8.02 3.20
CA ALA A 65 9.42 -7.44 4.32
C ALA A 65 10.25 -6.34 5.01
N THR A 66 11.54 -6.60 5.25
CA THR A 66 12.46 -5.64 5.86
C THR A 66 12.69 -4.41 4.96
N GLU A 67 12.87 -4.59 3.66
CA GLU A 67 12.99 -3.46 2.71
C GLU A 67 11.74 -2.59 2.69
N VAL A 68 10.56 -3.20 2.61
CA VAL A 68 9.27 -2.49 2.66
C VAL A 68 9.09 -1.77 4.00
N PHE A 69 9.46 -2.41 5.10
CA PHE A 69 9.39 -1.83 6.44
C PHE A 69 10.24 -0.57 6.54
N PHE A 70 11.52 -0.63 6.16
CA PHE A 70 12.41 0.54 6.17
C PHE A 70 11.91 1.64 5.25
N ALA A 71 11.46 1.31 4.03
CA ALA A 71 10.88 2.28 3.11
C ALA A 71 9.64 2.96 3.71
N MET A 72 8.77 2.19 4.39
CA MET A 72 7.56 2.68 5.06
C MET A 72 7.87 3.62 6.22
N THR A 73 8.97 3.42 6.97
CA THR A 73 9.34 4.36 8.07
C THR A 73 9.54 5.80 7.57
N LYS A 74 9.98 6.00 6.33
CA LYS A 74 10.12 7.34 5.73
C LYS A 74 8.78 8.05 5.55
N LEU A 75 7.68 7.31 5.46
CA LEU A 75 6.34 7.89 5.30
C LEU A 75 5.90 8.67 6.54
N PHE A 76 6.52 8.48 7.71
CA PHE A 76 6.27 9.27 8.92
C PHE A 76 6.57 10.77 8.74
N GLN A 77 7.41 11.13 7.77
CA GLN A 77 7.69 12.53 7.46
C GLN A 77 6.46 13.26 6.89
N SER A 78 5.48 12.53 6.36
CA SER A 78 4.23 13.11 5.88
C SER A 78 3.34 13.58 7.05
N ARG A 79 2.69 14.74 6.87
CA ARG A 79 1.67 15.26 7.78
C ARG A 79 0.24 14.81 7.45
N ASP A 80 0.06 14.09 6.35
CA ASP A 80 -1.24 13.60 5.92
C ASP A 80 -1.80 12.56 6.90
N VAL A 81 -3.01 12.81 7.39
CA VAL A 81 -3.65 11.98 8.44
C VAL A 81 -4.00 10.59 7.93
N VAL A 82 -4.43 10.47 6.67
CA VAL A 82 -4.82 9.19 6.08
C VAL A 82 -3.58 8.32 5.92
N LEU A 83 -2.50 8.87 5.35
CA LEU A 83 -1.24 8.15 5.20
C LEU A 83 -0.70 7.69 6.55
N ARG A 84 -0.74 8.53 7.60
CA ARG A 84 -0.30 8.12 8.94
C ARG A 84 -1.09 6.94 9.51
N ARG A 85 -2.43 6.95 9.37
CA ARG A 85 -3.27 5.82 9.79
C ARG A 85 -2.89 4.55 9.05
N MET A 86 -2.65 4.66 7.76
CA MET A 86 -2.23 3.55 6.91
C MET A 86 -0.86 3.01 7.33
N VAL A 87 0.12 3.87 7.61
CA VAL A 87 1.45 3.48 8.12
C VAL A 87 1.34 2.69 9.43
N TYR A 88 0.47 3.11 10.35
CA TYR A 88 0.26 2.35 11.60
C TYR A 88 -0.31 0.95 11.36
N LEU A 89 -1.24 0.81 10.40
CA LEU A 89 -1.72 -0.51 9.98
C LEU A 89 -0.59 -1.33 9.35
N GLY A 90 0.19 -0.74 8.44
CA GLY A 90 1.34 -1.39 7.81
C GLY A 90 2.37 -1.90 8.83
N ILE A 91 2.69 -1.10 9.85
CA ILE A 91 3.60 -1.52 10.92
C ILE A 91 3.04 -2.68 11.71
N LYS A 92 1.74 -2.66 12.03
CA LYS A 92 1.11 -3.75 12.79
C LYS A 92 1.16 -5.08 12.03
N GLU A 93 0.91 -5.07 10.72
CA GLU A 93 0.91 -6.28 9.90
C GLU A 93 2.33 -6.76 9.55
N LEU A 94 3.28 -5.84 9.36
CA LEU A 94 4.67 -6.18 9.01
C LEU A 94 5.54 -6.50 10.23
N SER A 95 5.20 -6.02 11.44
CA SER A 95 6.02 -6.25 12.63
C SER A 95 6.08 -7.72 13.05
N SER A 96 5.09 -8.54 12.67
CA SER A 96 5.11 -9.99 12.87
C SER A 96 5.92 -10.75 11.81
N LEU A 97 6.29 -10.09 10.71
CA LEU A 97 6.94 -10.70 9.55
C LEU A 97 8.39 -10.25 9.38
N ALA A 98 8.71 -9.01 9.76
CA ALA A 98 10.05 -8.46 9.64
C ALA A 98 10.95 -8.92 10.81
N GLU A 99 12.11 -9.49 10.46
CA GLU A 99 13.20 -9.71 11.42
C GLU A 99 13.89 -8.37 11.73
N ASP A 100 14.37 -8.19 12.97
CA ASP A 100 15.12 -7.01 13.42
C ASP A 100 14.38 -5.67 13.31
N VAL A 101 13.12 -5.61 13.75
CA VAL A 101 12.38 -4.33 13.92
C VAL A 101 12.93 -3.53 15.11
N ILE A 102 14.13 -2.95 14.94
CA ILE A 102 14.65 -1.88 15.79
C ILE A 102 14.23 -0.56 15.15
N ILE A 103 13.08 -0.03 15.57
CA ILE A 103 12.72 1.35 15.25
C ILE A 103 13.62 2.24 16.10
N VAL A 104 14.68 2.79 15.50
CA VAL A 104 15.52 3.79 16.17
C VAL A 104 14.68 5.04 16.38
N THR A 105 14.19 5.23 17.60
CA THR A 105 13.57 6.48 18.03
C THR A 105 14.69 7.47 18.35
N SER A 106 14.94 8.44 17.46
CA SER A 106 15.74 9.61 17.85
C SER A 106 15.02 10.31 19.01
N SER A 107 15.67 10.29 20.17
CA SER A 107 15.27 11.06 21.37
C SER A 107 15.71 12.51 21.23
#